data_AF-A0A2N3AU69-F1
#
_entry.id   AF-A0A2N3AU69-F1
#
_cell.length_a   1.000
_cell.length_b   1.000
_cell.length_c   1.000
_cell.angle_alpha   90.00
_cell.angle_beta   90.00
_cell.angle_gamma   90.00
#
_symmetry.space_group_name_H-M   'P 1'
#
loop_
_entity.id
_entity.type
_entity.pdbx_description
1 polymer ?
#
loop_
_entity_poly.entity_id
_entity_poly.type
_entity_poly.pdbx_seq_one_letter_code
_entity_poly.pdbx_strand_id
1 'polypeptide(L)' 'MFEKLKKKGFDIAIRNHAGAILTVDFPEISSELEDALMEVEIPAEELIGSGGGEA' A
#
# COMPACT_ATOMS: atom_id res chain seq x y z
N MET A 1 9.79 3.44 -7.39
CA MET A 1 8.40 2.95 -7.55
C MET A 1 7.82 2.80 -6.16
N PHE A 2 6.62 3.36 -5.91
CA PHE A 2 5.95 3.42 -4.61
C PHE A 2 6.71 4.12 -3.47
N GLU A 3 7.44 5.20 -3.78
CA GLU A 3 8.26 5.91 -2.79
C GLU A 3 7.42 6.70 -1.78
N LYS A 4 6.23 7.21 -2.16
CA LYS A 4 5.32 7.89 -1.22
C LYS A 4 4.78 6.89 -0.20
N LEU A 5 4.39 5.70 -0.65
CA LEU A 5 3.86 4.65 0.22
C LEU A 5 4.90 4.15 1.23
N LYS A 6 6.16 3.94 0.81
CA LYS A 6 7.25 3.60 1.74
C LYS A 6 7.43 4.68 2.82
N LYS A 7 7.38 5.96 2.43
CA LYS A 7 7.46 7.08 3.38
C LYS A 7 6.26 7.16 4.32
N LYS A 8 5.08 6.74 3.87
CA LYS A 8 3.85 6.61 4.69
C LYS A 8 3.91 5.40 5.64
N GLY A 9 4.91 4.52 5.51
CA GLY A 9 5.13 3.39 6.40
C GLY A 9 4.62 2.05 5.87
N PHE A 10 4.25 1.96 4.59
CA PHE A 10 3.90 0.69 3.96
C PHE A 10 5.14 -0.19 3.80
N ASP A 11 5.00 -1.47 4.15
CA ASP A 11 5.94 -2.51 3.76
C ASP A 11 5.58 -3.04 2.36
N ILE A 12 6.55 -3.05 1.44
CA ILE A 12 6.31 -3.33 0.03
C ILE A 12 7.23 -4.45 -0.42
N ALA A 13 6.63 -5.59 -0.75
CA ALA A 13 7.32 -6.74 -1.33
C ALA A 13 6.91 -6.92 -2.79
N ILE A 14 7.87 -6.75 -3.70
CA ILE A 14 7.69 -7.04 -5.13
C ILE A 14 8.19 -8.46 -5.40
N ARG A 15 7.36 -9.28 -6.06
CA ARG A 15 7.69 -10.68 -6.38
C ARG A 15 7.70 -10.92 -7.89
N ASN A 16 8.52 -11.86 -8.33
CA ASN A 16 8.65 -12.27 -9.73
C ASN A 16 8.89 -11.05 -10.65
N HIS A 17 8.12 -10.93 -11.73
CA HIS A 17 8.22 -9.86 -12.72
C HIS A 17 7.30 -8.67 -12.44
N ALA A 18 6.58 -8.65 -11.31
CA ALA A 18 5.57 -7.62 -11.05
C ALA A 18 6.14 -6.19 -11.09
N GLY A 19 7.37 -5.98 -10.62
CA GLY A 19 8.01 -4.65 -10.66
C GLY A 19 8.29 -4.18 -12.09
N ALA A 20 8.78 -5.05 -12.96
CA ALA A 20 9.02 -4.71 -14.37
C ALA A 20 7.70 -4.40 -15.08
N ILE A 21 6.69 -5.26 -14.90
CA ILE A 21 5.36 -5.09 -15.49
C ILE A 21 4.74 -3.74 -15.07
N LEU A 22 4.77 -3.42 -13.79
CA LEU A 22 4.20 -2.18 -13.26
C LEU A 22 4.97 -0.93 -13.69
N THR A 23 6.30 -0.99 -13.82
CA THR A 23 7.11 0.17 -14.21
C THR A 23 7.22 0.39 -15.72
N VAL A 24 7.15 -0.66 -16.53
CA VAL A 24 7.37 -0.61 -17.98
C VAL A 24 6.05 -0.62 -18.72
N ASP A 25 5.20 -1.60 -18.45
CA ASP A 25 3.95 -1.82 -19.19
C ASP A 25 2.79 -0.97 -18.64
N PHE A 26 2.76 -0.73 -17.33
CA PHE A 26 1.65 -0.03 -16.66
C PHE A 26 2.08 1.12 -15.73
N PRO A 27 2.91 2.07 -16.20
CA PRO A 27 3.41 3.16 -15.35
C PRO A 27 2.30 4.06 -14.80
N GLU A 28 1.23 4.30 -15.57
CA GLU A 28 0.09 5.12 -15.13
C GLU A 28 -0.72 4.43 -14.03
N ILE A 29 -0.98 3.14 -14.18
CA ILE A 29 -1.67 2.32 -13.16
C ILE A 29 -0.85 2.26 -11.86
N SER A 30 0.48 2.22 -11.96
CA SER A 30 1.34 2.31 -10.79
C SER A 30 1.19 3.65 -10.07
N SER A 31 1.01 4.77 -10.79
CA SER A 31 0.75 6.06 -10.16
C SER A 31 -0.62 6.08 -9.49
N GLU A 32 -1.66 5.63 -10.19
CA GLU A 32 -3.03 5.59 -9.68
C GLU A 32 -3.14 4.73 -8.42
N LEU A 33 -2.49 3.56 -8.42
CA LEU A 33 -2.43 2.68 -7.26
C LEU A 33 -1.70 3.33 -6.08
N GLU A 34 -0.60 4.04 -6.33
CA GLU A 34 0.11 4.77 -5.29
C GLU A 34 -0.78 5.84 -4.66
N ASP A 35 -1.49 6.61 -5.48
CA ASP A 35 -2.34 7.70 -5.02
C ASP A 35 -3.57 7.18 -4.26
N ALA A 36 -4.23 6.12 -4.73
CA ALA A 36 -5.36 5.50 -4.02
C ALA A 36 -4.96 4.97 -2.63
N LEU A 37 -3.81 4.31 -2.51
CA LEU A 37 -3.31 3.80 -1.21
C LEU A 37 -2.82 4.93 -0.28
N MET A 38 -2.46 6.09 -0.84
CA MET A 38 -2.16 7.27 -0.05
C MET A 38 -3.40 7.86 0.64
N GLU A 39 -4.61 7.56 0.18
CA GLU A 39 -5.86 7.97 0.84
C GLU A 39 -6.33 6.98 1.92
N VAL A 40 -5.77 5.77 1.97
CA VAL A 40 -6.15 4.77 2.97
C VAL A 40 -5.62 5.17 4.36
N GLU A 41 -6.53 5.37 5.30
CA GLU A 41 -6.23 5.57 6.72
C GLU A 41 -7.06 4.58 7.56
N ILE A 42 -6.47 4.07 8.65
CA ILE A 42 -7.19 3.25 9.62
C ILE A 42 -7.42 4.13 10.85
N PRO A 43 -8.66 4.54 11.15
CA PRO A 43 -8.96 5.33 12.33
C PRO A 43 -8.49 4.61 13.61
N ALA A 44 -7.91 5.35 14.55
CA ALA A 44 -7.46 4.77 15.82
C ALA A 44 -8.61 4.10 16.60
N GLU A 45 -9.84 4.56 16.40
CA GLU A 45 -11.06 3.98 16.98
C GLU A 45 -11.32 2.56 16.46
N GLU A 46 -10.95 2.24 15.21
CA GLU A 46 -11.05 0.90 14.62
C GLU A 46 -9.96 -0.04 15.17
N LEU A 47 -8.76 0.49 15.44
CA LEU A 47 -7.70 -0.25 16.10
C LEU A 47 -8.06 -0.63 17.55
N ILE A 48 -8.71 0.27 18.29
CA ILE A 48 -9.12 0.04 19.68
C ILE A 48 -10.41 -0.79 19.76
N GLY A 49 -11.37 -0.55 18.86
CA GLY A 49 -12.65 -1.28 18.79
C GLY A 49 -12.50 -2.76 18.43
N SER A 50 -11.40 -3.14 17.76
CA SER A 50 -11.04 -4.54 17.53
C SER A 50 -10.53 -5.29 18.77
N GLY A 51 -10.28 -4.59 19.89
CA GLY A 51 -10.30 -5.16 21.23
C GLY A 51 -9.59 -6.50 21.42
N GLY A 52 -8.36 -6.67 20.94
CA GLY A 52 -7.37 -7.66 21.44
C GLY A 52 -7.89 -9.04 21.86
N GLY A 53 -8.72 -9.69 21.04
CA GLY A 53 -9.44 -10.90 21.43
C GLY A 53 -9.63 -11.87 20.27
N GLU A 54 -8.54 -12.43 19.76
CA GLU A 54 -8.58 -13.80 19.23
C GLU A 54 -8.05 -14.71 20.35
N ALA A 55 -8.98 -15.40 21.00
CA ALA A 55 -8.73 -16.49 21.94
C ALA A 55 -8.84 -17.85 21.23
#